data_AF-A0A7S0Q5T8-F1
#
_entry.id   AF-A0A7S0Q5T8-F1
#
_cell.length_a   1.000
_cell.length_b   1.000
_cell.length_c   1.000
_cell.angle_alpha   90.00
_cell.angle_beta   90.00
_cell.angle_gamma   90.00
#
_symmetry.space_group_name_H-M   'P 1'
#
loop_
_entity.id
_entity.type
_entity.pdbx_description
1 polymer ?
#
loop_
_entity_poly.entity_id
_entity_poly.type
_entity_poly.pdbx_seq_one_letter_code
_entity_poly.pdbx_strand_id
1 'polypeptide(L)'
;QYLNRQQVANLTSNIEGTEFVSKYLNQNGVKIVKSTPHGEYITAKASVELWEKMFATTFYTFNHVENAVKPVVRSTHYSIPSELANHVSAVFNTAQLPPRVPAKRLRTLKGSAPEKSGSITPAVLNSYYDITSNKGNNLGSQCLFESLGQYYSPADLTQFQEAYDLPKEEVAVDVGGYVSDSECVDDPNNCIEANLDVQYIMAVSQVTPTTYWYEDAADSFLAWIQAVAASDAPPLVNSISYGAIENELPASIANAFNTEAMKLGVQGVSILVSSGDDGVANFQARTNPKKCGYNPSFPASSPYV
;
A
#
# COMPACT_ATOMS: atom_id res chain seq x y z
N GLN A 1 4.92 -0.20 27.06
CA GLN A 1 5.96 -1.06 26.44
C GLN A 1 5.32 -1.69 25.22
N TYR A 2 5.97 -1.59 24.05
CA TYR A 2 5.49 -2.21 22.81
C TYR A 2 5.81 -3.71 22.77
N LEU A 3 5.06 -4.45 21.95
CA LEU A 3 5.23 -5.89 21.74
C LEU A 3 6.19 -6.13 20.56
N ASN A 4 6.96 -7.22 20.60
CA ASN A 4 7.67 -7.69 19.40
C ASN A 4 6.73 -8.50 18.50
N ARG A 5 7.17 -8.79 17.26
CA ARG A 5 6.37 -9.54 16.26
C ARG A 5 5.85 -10.87 16.79
N GLN A 6 6.69 -11.64 17.49
CA GLN A 6 6.32 -12.94 18.07
C GLN A 6 5.27 -12.80 19.18
N GLN A 7 5.35 -11.78 20.02
CA GLN A 7 4.36 -11.53 21.07
C GLN A 7 3.00 -11.17 20.46
N VAL A 8 2.98 -10.36 19.41
CA VAL A 8 1.74 -10.08 18.66
C VAL A 8 1.19 -11.35 18.03
N ALA A 9 2.05 -12.14 17.38
CA ALA A 9 1.64 -13.42 16.80
C ALA A 9 1.01 -14.35 17.85
N ASN A 10 1.60 -14.45 19.05
CA ASN A 10 1.03 -15.25 20.12
C ASN A 10 -0.36 -14.77 20.57
N LEU A 11 -0.69 -13.49 20.38
CA LEU A 11 -2.02 -12.93 20.69
C LEU A 11 -3.03 -13.15 19.55
N THR A 12 -2.57 -13.12 18.29
CA THR A 12 -3.47 -13.05 17.13
C THR A 12 -3.51 -14.31 16.28
N SER A 13 -2.55 -15.22 16.41
CA SER A 13 -2.48 -16.44 15.59
C SER A 13 -3.62 -17.40 15.89
N ASN A 14 -4.11 -18.08 14.86
CA ASN A 14 -5.08 -19.17 14.98
C ASN A 14 -4.51 -20.41 14.26
N ILE A 15 -3.61 -21.11 14.94
CA ILE A 15 -2.93 -22.29 14.38
C ILE A 15 -3.94 -23.38 14.00
N GLU A 16 -4.92 -23.65 14.87
CA GLU A 16 -5.98 -24.61 14.60
C GLU A 16 -6.75 -24.26 13.31
N GLY A 17 -7.16 -23.00 13.16
CA GLY A 17 -7.82 -22.52 11.94
C GLY A 17 -6.94 -22.62 10.71
N THR A 18 -5.65 -22.29 10.83
CA THR A 18 -4.67 -22.38 9.73
C THR A 18 -4.52 -23.83 9.27
N GLU A 19 -4.37 -24.77 10.21
CA GLU A 19 -4.26 -26.20 9.93
C GLU A 19 -5.55 -26.76 9.32
N PHE A 20 -6.71 -26.37 9.86
CA PHE A 20 -8.01 -26.79 9.36
C PHE A 20 -8.23 -26.32 7.91
N VAL A 21 -8.02 -25.03 7.64
CA VAL A 21 -8.13 -24.46 6.29
C VAL A 21 -7.12 -25.11 5.35
N SER A 22 -5.87 -25.28 5.78
CA SER A 22 -4.83 -25.90 4.95
C SER A 22 -5.18 -27.35 4.59
N LYS A 23 -5.68 -28.12 5.55
CA LYS A 23 -6.15 -29.49 5.33
C LYS A 23 -7.33 -29.50 4.37
N TYR A 24 -8.33 -28.65 4.58
CA TYR A 24 -9.50 -28.53 3.71
C TYR A 24 -9.11 -28.21 2.27
N LEU A 25 -8.22 -27.24 2.04
CA LEU A 25 -7.71 -26.87 0.72
C LEU A 25 -7.02 -28.05 0.03
N ASN A 26 -6.07 -28.70 0.73
CA ASN A 26 -5.33 -29.84 0.16
C ASN A 26 -6.25 -31.03 -0.16
N GLN A 27 -7.21 -31.35 0.71
CA GLN A 27 -8.17 -32.44 0.50
C GLN A 27 -9.08 -32.21 -0.71
N ASN A 28 -9.36 -30.95 -1.05
CA ASN A 28 -10.15 -30.57 -2.21
C ASN A 28 -9.30 -30.33 -3.47
N GLY A 29 -8.01 -30.67 -3.45
CA GLY A 29 -7.13 -30.55 -4.62
C GLY A 29 -6.64 -29.13 -4.90
N VAL A 30 -6.75 -28.22 -3.93
CA VAL A 30 -6.21 -26.86 -4.05
C VAL A 30 -4.75 -26.85 -3.61
N LYS A 31 -3.88 -26.19 -4.39
CA LYS A 31 -2.47 -26.02 -4.06
C LYS A 31 -2.25 -24.77 -3.22
N ILE A 32 -1.73 -24.91 -2.01
CA ILE A 32 -1.22 -23.78 -1.22
C ILE A 32 0.09 -23.28 -1.84
N VAL A 33 0.20 -21.96 -2.06
CA VAL A 33 1.34 -21.30 -2.70
C VAL A 33 2.21 -20.58 -1.68
N LYS A 34 1.59 -19.88 -0.74
CA LYS A 34 2.25 -19.09 0.31
C LYS A 34 1.39 -19.08 1.56
N SER A 35 2.01 -19.04 2.72
CA SER A 35 1.38 -18.69 3.99
C SER A 35 2.23 -17.62 4.66
N THR A 36 1.60 -16.72 5.42
CA THR A 36 2.35 -15.84 6.33
C THR A 36 2.99 -16.65 7.46
N PRO A 37 4.07 -16.12 8.10
CA PRO A 37 4.82 -16.85 9.13
C PRO A 37 3.96 -17.37 10.29
N HIS A 38 2.86 -16.70 10.62
CA HIS A 38 1.97 -17.06 11.72
C HIS A 38 0.57 -17.52 11.27
N GLY A 39 0.41 -17.87 9.99
CA GLY A 39 -0.79 -18.51 9.45
C GLY A 39 -1.99 -17.59 9.22
N GLU A 40 -1.85 -16.27 9.41
CA GLU A 40 -2.97 -15.33 9.29
C GLU A 40 -3.54 -15.27 7.86
N TYR A 41 -2.69 -15.44 6.84
CA TYR A 41 -3.10 -15.45 5.44
C TYR A 41 -2.52 -16.65 4.70
N ILE A 42 -3.39 -17.38 3.99
CA ILE A 42 -3.03 -18.49 3.11
C ILE A 42 -3.37 -18.08 1.66
N THR A 43 -2.35 -18.03 0.80
CA THR A 43 -2.50 -17.85 -0.64
C THR A 43 -2.50 -19.21 -1.32
N ALA A 44 -3.57 -19.52 -2.05
CA ALA A 44 -3.77 -20.80 -2.69
C ALA A 44 -4.19 -20.65 -4.16
N LYS A 45 -3.96 -21.69 -4.97
CA LYS A 45 -4.22 -21.71 -6.40
C LYS A 45 -4.91 -23.02 -6.82
N ALA A 46 -5.92 -22.88 -7.68
CA ALA A 46 -6.67 -23.95 -8.31
C ALA A 46 -7.28 -23.45 -9.64
N SER A 47 -7.95 -24.33 -10.38
CA SER A 47 -8.74 -23.93 -11.55
C SER A 47 -9.94 -23.07 -11.13
N VAL A 48 -10.43 -22.22 -12.04
CA VAL A 48 -11.64 -21.42 -11.81
C VAL A 48 -12.83 -22.33 -11.51
N GLU A 49 -13.02 -23.41 -12.27
CA GLU A 49 -14.08 -24.40 -12.06
C GLU A 49 -14.08 -24.97 -10.63
N LEU A 50 -12.90 -25.27 -10.07
CA LEU A 50 -12.81 -25.78 -8.70
C LEU A 50 -13.20 -24.70 -7.69
N TRP A 51 -12.77 -23.45 -7.87
CA TRP A 51 -13.16 -22.35 -7.00
C TRP A 51 -14.65 -22.03 -7.06
N GLU A 52 -15.24 -22.07 -8.26
CA GLU A 52 -16.69 -21.90 -8.45
C GLU A 52 -17.49 -22.94 -7.67
N LYS A 53 -17.06 -24.21 -7.74
CA LYS A 53 -17.66 -25.30 -6.97
C LYS A 53 -17.48 -25.13 -5.47
N MET A 54 -16.26 -24.84 -5.01
CA MET A 54 -15.95 -24.73 -3.58
C MET A 54 -16.65 -23.55 -2.91
N PHE A 55 -16.80 -22.43 -3.63
CA PHE A 55 -17.38 -21.21 -3.08
C PHE A 55 -18.81 -20.92 -3.56
N ALA A 56 -19.47 -21.89 -4.20
CA ALA A 56 -20.82 -21.76 -4.76
C ALA A 56 -21.01 -20.41 -5.49
N THR A 57 -20.13 -20.16 -6.45
CA THR A 57 -19.97 -18.86 -7.12
C THR A 57 -19.72 -19.05 -8.62
N THR A 58 -19.74 -17.95 -9.36
CA THR A 58 -19.32 -17.89 -10.76
C THR A 58 -18.35 -16.74 -10.93
N PHE A 59 -17.18 -17.01 -11.54
CA PHE A 59 -16.18 -15.99 -11.80
C PHE A 59 -16.36 -15.42 -13.21
N TYR A 60 -16.14 -14.11 -13.30
CA TYR A 60 -16.17 -13.36 -14.55
C TYR A 60 -14.90 -12.53 -14.68
N THR A 61 -14.54 -12.22 -15.91
CA THR A 61 -13.52 -11.23 -16.21
C THR A 61 -14.14 -9.84 -16.21
N PHE A 62 -13.69 -8.98 -15.30
CA PHE A 62 -14.10 -7.60 -15.19
C PHE A 62 -13.05 -6.69 -15.83
N ASN A 63 -13.52 -5.80 -16.70
CA ASN A 63 -12.73 -4.73 -17.29
C ASN A 63 -13.14 -3.41 -16.65
N HIS A 64 -12.18 -2.60 -16.22
CA HIS A 64 -12.48 -1.28 -15.68
C HIS A 64 -12.86 -0.33 -16.82
N VAL A 65 -13.99 0.37 -16.70
CA VAL A 65 -14.54 1.19 -17.78
C VAL A 65 -13.77 2.51 -17.99
N GLU A 66 -13.10 3.02 -16.96
CA GLU A 66 -12.47 4.35 -17.00
C GLU A 66 -10.94 4.33 -17.06
N ASN A 67 -10.30 3.19 -16.80
CA ASN A 67 -8.84 3.08 -16.72
C ASN A 67 -8.42 1.83 -17.50
N ALA A 68 -7.40 1.97 -18.35
CA ALA A 68 -6.76 0.84 -19.04
C ALA A 68 -5.88 0.05 -18.05
N VAL A 69 -6.50 -0.57 -17.06
CA VAL A 69 -5.86 -1.49 -16.11
C VAL A 69 -6.05 -2.93 -16.57
N LYS A 70 -5.18 -3.83 -16.08
CA LYS A 70 -5.29 -5.27 -16.36
C LYS A 70 -6.68 -5.77 -15.90
N PRO A 71 -7.38 -6.58 -16.71
CA PRO A 71 -8.64 -7.18 -16.30
C PRO A 71 -8.46 -8.04 -15.06
N VAL A 72 -9.48 -8.08 -14.20
CA VAL A 72 -9.47 -8.92 -12.99
C VAL A 72 -10.52 -10.00 -13.07
N VAL A 73 -10.22 -11.16 -12.48
CA VAL A 73 -11.19 -12.26 -12.34
C VAL A 73 -11.83 -12.16 -10.96
N ARG A 74 -13.15 -11.94 -10.92
CA ARG A 74 -13.93 -11.71 -9.69
C ARG A 74 -15.30 -12.37 -9.79
N SER A 75 -16.05 -12.38 -8.69
CA SER A 75 -17.46 -12.73 -8.67
C SER A 75 -18.31 -11.60 -8.09
N THR A 76 -19.63 -11.69 -8.23
CA THR A 76 -20.59 -10.79 -7.58
C THR A 76 -20.92 -11.22 -6.14
N HIS A 77 -20.74 -12.51 -5.82
CA HIS A 77 -20.92 -13.06 -4.49
C HIS A 77 -20.13 -14.36 -4.33
N TYR A 78 -19.94 -14.83 -3.11
CA TYR A 78 -19.43 -16.16 -2.84
C TYR A 78 -20.00 -16.67 -1.50
N SER A 79 -20.00 -17.98 -1.32
CA SER A 79 -20.28 -18.64 -0.06
C SER A 79 -19.06 -19.45 0.38
N ILE A 80 -18.96 -19.75 1.66
CA ILE A 80 -17.98 -20.70 2.18
C ILE A 80 -18.71 -21.86 2.84
N PRO A 81 -18.14 -23.08 2.83
CA PRO A 81 -18.61 -24.18 3.66
C PRO A 81 -18.76 -23.73 5.13
N SER A 82 -19.84 -24.16 5.79
CA SER A 82 -20.12 -23.79 7.17
C SER A 82 -19.01 -24.21 8.14
N GLU A 83 -18.30 -25.30 7.84
CA GLU A 83 -17.14 -25.76 8.61
C GLU A 83 -15.93 -24.80 8.55
N LEU A 84 -15.83 -23.94 7.53
CA LEU A 84 -14.80 -22.90 7.44
C LEU A 84 -15.19 -21.60 8.15
N ALA A 85 -16.47 -21.42 8.51
CA ALA A 85 -17.00 -20.12 8.93
C ALA A 85 -16.34 -19.56 10.21
N ASN A 86 -15.88 -20.43 11.11
CA ASN A 86 -15.18 -20.01 12.34
C ASN A 86 -13.66 -19.81 12.14
N HIS A 87 -13.13 -20.14 10.96
CA HIS A 87 -11.69 -20.12 10.68
C HIS A 87 -11.31 -19.10 9.59
N VAL A 88 -12.27 -18.61 8.81
CA VAL A 88 -12.04 -17.69 7.69
C VAL A 88 -12.81 -16.40 7.91
N SER A 89 -12.09 -15.27 7.99
CA SER A 89 -12.69 -13.94 8.07
C SER A 89 -13.13 -13.41 6.71
N ALA A 90 -12.36 -13.70 5.66
CA ALA A 90 -12.64 -13.32 4.28
C ALA A 90 -11.89 -14.22 3.29
N VAL A 91 -12.45 -14.40 2.10
CA VAL A 91 -11.74 -14.93 0.94
C VAL A 91 -11.50 -13.78 -0.02
N PHE A 92 -10.24 -13.35 -0.16
CA PHE A 92 -9.86 -12.23 -1.03
C PHE A 92 -9.78 -12.66 -2.50
N ASN A 93 -9.75 -11.66 -3.40
CA ASN A 93 -9.81 -11.86 -4.85
C ASN A 93 -11.07 -12.59 -5.34
N THR A 94 -12.15 -12.58 -4.54
CA THR A 94 -13.44 -13.15 -4.90
C THR A 94 -14.41 -12.05 -5.33
N ALA A 95 -15.18 -11.50 -4.40
CA ALA A 95 -16.15 -10.43 -4.66
C ALA A 95 -15.56 -9.02 -4.53
N GLN A 96 -14.35 -8.89 -3.99
CA GLN A 96 -13.69 -7.60 -3.80
C GLN A 96 -13.14 -7.09 -5.14
N LEU A 97 -13.73 -6.02 -5.68
CA LEU A 97 -13.11 -5.31 -6.80
C LEU A 97 -11.98 -4.43 -6.26
N PRO A 98 -10.83 -4.34 -6.96
CA PRO A 98 -9.80 -3.41 -6.56
C PRO A 98 -10.33 -1.98 -6.54
N PRO A 99 -9.90 -1.18 -5.55
CA PRO A 99 -10.34 0.21 -5.45
C PRO A 99 -9.82 1.03 -6.62
N ARG A 100 -10.55 2.09 -6.95
CA ARG A 100 -10.01 3.12 -7.84
C ARG A 100 -9.03 3.98 -7.06
N VAL A 101 -7.75 3.86 -7.41
CA VAL A 101 -6.69 4.73 -6.89
C VAL A 101 -6.13 5.54 -8.07
N PRO A 102 -6.31 6.87 -8.09
CA PRO A 102 -5.86 7.68 -9.21
C PRO A 102 -4.34 7.95 -9.10
N ALA A 103 -3.56 7.47 -10.08
CA ALA A 103 -2.14 7.80 -10.17
C ALA A 103 -1.93 9.32 -10.32
N LYS A 104 -0.89 9.85 -9.67
CA LYS A 104 -0.48 11.24 -9.89
C LYS A 104 0.09 11.39 -11.30
N ARG A 105 -0.12 12.57 -11.88
CA ARG A 105 0.37 12.91 -13.22
C ARG A 105 0.93 14.32 -13.20
N LEU A 106 1.96 14.55 -14.01
CA LEU A 106 2.59 15.86 -14.16
C LEU A 106 1.54 16.80 -14.76
N ARG A 107 1.15 17.81 -13.97
CA ARG A 107 0.29 18.87 -14.46
C ARG A 107 1.17 19.94 -15.10
N THR A 108 1.15 20.02 -16.44
CA THR A 108 1.61 21.22 -17.12
C THR A 108 0.60 22.33 -16.86
N LEU A 109 0.95 23.27 -15.97
CA LEU A 109 0.14 24.46 -15.74
C LEU A 109 0.13 25.31 -17.02
N LYS A 110 -0.97 25.27 -17.78
CA LYS A 110 -1.22 26.25 -18.84
C LYS A 110 -1.71 27.55 -18.21
N GLY A 111 -0.78 28.44 -17.91
CA GLY A 111 -1.06 29.79 -17.45
C GLY A 111 0.11 30.34 -16.63
N SER A 112 0.42 31.61 -16.81
CA SER A 112 1.26 32.37 -15.89
C SER A 112 0.52 32.49 -14.56
N ALA A 113 0.65 31.47 -13.70
CA ALA A 113 0.34 31.63 -12.30
C ALA A 113 1.12 32.85 -11.80
N PRO A 114 0.49 33.78 -11.05
CA PRO A 114 1.25 34.85 -10.43
C PRO A 114 2.34 34.19 -9.60
N GLU A 115 3.58 34.62 -9.86
CA GLU A 115 4.80 34.31 -9.13
C GLU A 115 4.61 34.49 -7.62
N LYS A 116 3.97 33.54 -6.95
CA LYS A 116 4.32 33.19 -5.58
C LYS A 116 5.42 32.15 -5.70
N SER A 117 6.59 32.68 -6.06
CA SER A 117 7.77 31.94 -6.46
C SER A 117 8.45 31.33 -5.25
N GLY A 118 8.42 30.01 -5.18
CA GLY A 118 9.26 29.24 -4.30
C GLY A 118 8.97 27.75 -4.49
N SER A 119 9.94 27.00 -5.01
CA SER A 119 9.90 25.55 -4.88
C SER A 119 9.94 25.20 -3.39
N ILE A 120 9.11 24.25 -2.96
CA ILE A 120 9.33 23.63 -1.65
C ILE A 120 10.61 22.81 -1.79
N THR A 121 11.57 23.05 -0.91
CA THR A 121 12.85 22.34 -0.86
C THR A 121 13.06 21.81 0.56
N PRO A 122 13.99 20.87 0.78
CA PRO A 122 14.34 20.43 2.13
C PRO A 122 14.65 21.60 3.09
N ALA A 123 15.35 22.63 2.61
CA ALA A 123 15.66 23.82 3.42
C ALA A 123 14.40 24.63 3.80
N VAL A 124 13.43 24.74 2.88
CA VAL A 124 12.14 25.39 3.17
C VAL A 124 11.37 24.61 4.22
N LEU A 125 11.33 23.27 4.12
CA LEU A 125 10.69 22.43 5.13
C LEU A 125 11.38 22.56 6.50
N ASN A 126 12.71 22.52 6.53
CA ASN A 126 13.48 22.66 7.76
C ASN A 126 13.22 24.00 8.44
N SER A 127 13.21 25.09 7.66
CA SER A 127 12.93 26.43 8.18
C SER A 127 11.49 26.59 8.65
N TYR A 128 10.52 25.95 8.00
CA TYR A 128 9.10 26.11 8.32
C TYR A 128 8.70 25.28 9.56
N TYR A 129 9.28 24.09 9.72
CA TYR A 129 9.00 23.17 10.81
C TYR A 129 10.02 23.21 11.95
N ASP A 130 10.89 24.23 11.98
CA ASP A 130 11.96 24.41 12.97
C ASP A 130 12.87 23.17 13.12
N ILE A 131 13.16 22.48 12.01
CA ILE A 131 14.02 21.29 12.01
C ILE A 131 15.49 21.74 12.00
N THR A 132 16.17 21.54 13.12
CA THR A 132 17.58 21.92 13.29
C THR A 132 18.57 20.87 12.80
N SER A 133 18.12 19.63 12.58
CA SER A 133 18.93 18.54 12.04
C SER A 133 18.05 17.46 11.41
N ASN A 134 18.42 17.04 10.20
CA ASN A 134 17.81 15.89 9.50
C ASN A 134 18.60 14.60 9.72
N LYS A 135 19.64 14.60 10.56
CA LYS A 135 20.49 13.44 10.79
C LYS A 135 19.76 12.41 11.65
N GLY A 136 19.32 11.32 11.03
CA GLY A 136 18.79 10.13 11.68
C GLY A 136 19.89 9.19 12.19
N ASN A 137 19.54 7.92 12.35
CA ASN A 137 20.46 6.86 12.79
C ASN A 137 19.98 5.46 12.37
N ASN A 138 20.88 4.48 12.49
CA ASN A 138 20.63 3.08 12.12
C ASN A 138 19.85 2.26 13.18
N LEU A 139 19.40 2.88 14.27
CA LEU A 139 18.47 2.24 15.23
C LEU A 139 17.02 2.43 14.78
N GLY A 140 16.75 3.44 13.93
CA GLY A 140 15.49 3.64 13.24
C GLY A 140 15.39 2.85 11.94
N SER A 141 14.18 2.81 11.37
CA SER A 141 13.95 2.37 9.99
C SER A 141 12.68 3.04 9.46
N GLN A 142 12.70 3.36 8.16
CA GLN A 142 11.59 4.02 7.48
C GLN A 142 11.23 3.31 6.18
N CYS A 143 10.00 3.46 5.75
CA CYS A 143 9.44 2.73 4.63
C CYS A 143 8.47 3.60 3.84
N LEU A 144 8.52 3.43 2.53
CA LEU A 144 7.51 3.92 1.60
C LEU A 144 6.78 2.70 1.04
N PHE A 145 5.46 2.66 1.23
CA PHE A 145 4.64 1.67 0.54
C PHE A 145 4.13 2.25 -0.78
N GLU A 146 4.50 1.58 -1.86
CA GLU A 146 4.38 2.08 -3.22
C GLU A 146 3.53 1.14 -4.08
N SER A 147 2.82 1.71 -5.06
CA SER A 147 1.92 0.95 -5.92
C SER A 147 1.66 1.66 -7.26
N LEU A 148 0.70 1.16 -8.04
CA LEU A 148 0.25 1.75 -9.31
C LEU A 148 1.33 1.89 -10.39
N GLY A 149 2.31 0.98 -10.40
CA GLY A 149 3.38 0.99 -11.38
C GLY A 149 4.33 2.17 -11.25
N GLN A 150 4.47 2.72 -10.04
CA GLN A 150 5.42 3.80 -9.78
C GLN A 150 6.83 3.23 -9.53
N TYR A 151 7.82 3.81 -10.18
CA TYR A 151 9.24 3.49 -10.05
C TYR A 151 9.95 4.69 -9.42
N TYR A 152 10.94 4.46 -8.56
CA TYR A 152 11.91 5.52 -8.27
C TYR A 152 13.18 5.31 -9.10
N SER A 153 13.84 6.42 -9.42
CA SER A 153 15.09 6.48 -10.17
C SER A 153 16.25 6.77 -9.23
N PRO A 154 17.22 5.85 -9.05
CA PRO A 154 18.46 6.12 -8.31
C PRO A 154 19.23 7.32 -8.86
N ALA A 155 19.22 7.53 -10.18
CA ALA A 155 19.88 8.68 -10.79
C ALA A 155 19.17 10.00 -10.42
N ASP A 156 17.83 10.02 -10.36
CA ASP A 156 17.06 11.19 -9.95
C ASP A 156 17.24 11.48 -8.45
N LEU A 157 17.28 10.44 -7.61
CA LEU A 157 17.60 10.58 -6.18
C LEU A 157 18.99 11.21 -5.99
N THR A 158 20.00 10.72 -6.71
CA THR A 158 21.36 11.27 -6.63
C THR A 158 21.40 12.73 -7.07
N GLN A 159 20.74 13.07 -8.19
CA GLN A 159 20.63 14.45 -8.67
C GLN A 159 19.90 15.36 -7.68
N PHE A 160 18.83 14.88 -7.04
CA PHE A 160 18.11 15.61 -6.00
C PHE A 160 19.00 15.87 -4.79
N GLN A 161 19.74 14.86 -4.32
CA GLN A 161 20.66 15.01 -3.19
C GLN A 161 21.79 16.00 -3.51
N GLU A 162 22.35 15.96 -4.72
CA GLU A 162 23.34 16.93 -5.18
C GLU A 162 22.77 18.36 -5.27
N ALA A 163 21.56 18.51 -5.80
CA ALA A 163 20.92 19.81 -5.98
C ALA A 163 20.62 20.54 -4.66
N TYR A 164 20.47 19.79 -3.56
CA TYR A 164 20.12 20.32 -2.25
C TYR A 164 21.19 20.09 -1.18
N ASP A 165 22.43 19.81 -1.59
CA ASP A 165 23.59 19.59 -0.70
C ASP A 165 23.32 18.55 0.42
N LEU A 166 22.60 17.49 0.09
CA LEU A 166 22.26 16.39 1.01
C LEU A 166 23.34 15.29 0.98
N PRO A 167 23.45 14.46 2.03
CA PRO A 167 24.21 13.22 1.95
C PRO A 167 23.77 12.36 0.77
N LYS A 168 24.73 11.80 0.03
CA LYS A 168 24.45 10.85 -1.03
C LYS A 168 24.17 9.49 -0.43
N GLU A 169 22.90 9.10 -0.43
CA GLU A 169 22.40 7.91 0.21
C GLU A 169 21.54 7.12 -0.77
N GLU A 170 21.69 5.80 -0.76
CA GLU A 170 20.85 4.89 -1.51
C GLU A 170 19.71 4.37 -0.64
N VAL A 171 18.61 3.95 -1.27
CA VAL A 171 17.58 3.15 -0.60
C VAL A 171 18.24 1.85 -0.14
N ALA A 172 18.06 1.51 1.14
CA ALA A 172 18.75 0.39 1.78
C ALA A 172 18.16 -0.97 1.38
N VAL A 173 16.85 -1.02 1.15
CA VAL A 173 16.12 -2.24 0.78
C VAL A 173 15.08 -1.92 -0.29
N ASP A 174 15.14 -2.62 -1.41
CA ASP A 174 14.09 -2.65 -2.43
C ASP A 174 13.29 -3.95 -2.31
N VAL A 175 11.98 -3.82 -2.18
CA VAL A 175 11.03 -4.91 -2.26
C VAL A 175 10.17 -4.72 -3.51
N GLY A 176 10.13 -5.73 -4.36
CA GLY A 176 9.28 -5.75 -5.56
C GLY A 176 9.99 -5.38 -6.86
N GLY A 177 11.16 -4.73 -6.81
CA GLY A 177 11.96 -4.48 -8.02
C GLY A 177 11.50 -3.29 -8.86
N TYR A 178 10.80 -2.34 -8.24
CA TYR A 178 10.26 -1.14 -8.93
C TYR A 178 11.25 0.03 -8.83
N VAL A 179 12.48 -0.24 -9.25
CA VAL A 179 13.60 0.71 -9.24
C VAL A 179 14.19 0.76 -10.64
N SER A 180 14.06 1.90 -11.32
CA SER A 180 14.50 2.01 -12.72
C SER A 180 14.67 3.45 -13.17
N ASP A 181 15.87 3.80 -13.64
CA ASP A 181 16.11 5.08 -14.31
C ASP A 181 15.38 5.14 -15.67
N SER A 182 15.32 4.02 -16.40
CA SER A 182 14.77 4.01 -17.77
C SER A 182 13.27 4.26 -17.79
N GLU A 183 12.54 3.72 -16.80
CA GLU A 183 11.08 3.95 -16.70
C GLU A 183 10.75 5.44 -16.50
N CYS A 184 11.60 6.16 -15.76
CA CYS A 184 11.43 7.59 -15.50
C CYS A 184 11.83 8.45 -16.71
N VAL A 185 12.82 8.00 -17.49
CA VAL A 185 13.23 8.64 -18.75
C VAL A 185 12.15 8.46 -19.81
N ASP A 186 11.56 7.26 -19.91
CA ASP A 186 10.57 6.91 -20.91
C ASP A 186 9.23 7.65 -20.68
N ASP A 187 8.72 7.64 -19.45
CA ASP A 187 7.59 8.49 -19.05
C ASP A 187 7.77 8.96 -17.60
N PRO A 188 8.01 10.27 -17.35
CA PRO A 188 8.18 10.75 -15.99
C PRO A 188 6.92 10.53 -15.12
N ASN A 189 5.73 10.35 -15.70
CA ASN A 189 4.52 9.99 -14.93
C ASN A 189 4.62 8.61 -14.24
N ASN A 190 5.54 7.76 -14.67
CA ASN A 190 5.82 6.50 -14.00
C ASN A 190 6.59 6.70 -12.69
N CYS A 191 7.11 7.89 -12.42
CA CYS A 191 8.02 8.09 -11.28
C CYS A 191 7.68 9.28 -10.38
N ILE A 192 6.65 10.06 -10.70
CA ILE A 192 6.34 11.29 -9.95
C ILE A 192 6.17 10.98 -8.46
N GLU A 193 5.36 9.98 -8.13
CA GLU A 193 5.03 9.68 -6.74
C GLU A 193 6.23 9.09 -6.03
N ALA A 194 6.79 8.01 -6.58
CA ALA A 194 7.88 7.28 -5.98
C ALA A 194 9.16 8.13 -5.84
N ASN A 195 9.48 8.99 -6.82
CA ASN A 195 10.60 9.93 -6.68
C ASN A 195 10.31 10.97 -5.60
N LEU A 196 9.11 11.57 -5.57
CA LEU A 196 8.75 12.55 -4.54
C LEU A 196 8.91 11.95 -3.14
N ASP A 197 8.35 10.76 -2.94
CA ASP A 197 8.30 10.10 -1.65
C ASP A 197 9.71 9.70 -1.18
N VAL A 198 10.52 9.07 -2.05
CA VAL A 198 11.92 8.67 -1.77
C VAL A 198 12.79 9.89 -1.48
N GLN A 199 12.73 10.91 -2.33
CA GLN A 199 13.59 12.08 -2.22
C GLN A 199 13.32 12.86 -0.94
N TYR A 200 12.04 13.07 -0.58
CA TYR A 200 11.71 13.86 0.59
C TYR A 200 11.88 13.11 1.90
N ILE A 201 11.52 11.82 1.98
CA ILE A 201 11.70 11.06 3.22
C ILE A 201 13.19 10.97 3.59
N MET A 202 14.06 10.75 2.60
CA MET A 202 15.51 10.68 2.80
C MET A 202 16.15 12.07 3.02
N ALA A 203 15.50 13.15 2.55
CA ALA A 203 15.98 14.50 2.83
C ALA A 203 15.76 14.96 4.27
N VAL A 204 14.62 14.58 4.87
CA VAL A 204 14.24 14.99 6.23
C VAL A 204 14.64 13.98 7.31
N SER A 205 14.98 12.75 6.92
CA SER A 205 15.49 11.69 7.80
C SER A 205 16.65 10.96 7.10
N GLN A 206 17.81 11.62 7.13
CA GLN A 206 19.06 11.16 6.55
C GLN A 206 19.67 10.03 7.38
N VAL A 207 20.46 9.15 6.77
CA VAL A 207 21.16 8.01 7.39
C VAL A 207 20.23 6.90 7.90
N THR A 208 18.93 7.17 8.03
CA THR A 208 17.94 6.17 8.43
C THR A 208 17.74 5.14 7.31
N PRO A 209 17.91 3.83 7.57
CA PRO A 209 17.66 2.80 6.57
C PRO A 209 16.25 2.92 6.00
N THR A 210 16.18 3.15 4.68
CA THR A 210 14.94 3.36 3.94
C THR A 210 14.61 2.12 3.13
N THR A 211 13.40 1.60 3.30
CA THR A 211 12.83 0.54 2.48
C THR A 211 11.89 1.14 1.44
N TYR A 212 12.15 0.88 0.16
CA TYR A 212 11.18 1.10 -0.90
C TYR A 212 10.38 -0.19 -1.07
N TRP A 213 9.10 -0.18 -0.67
CA TRP A 213 8.28 -1.37 -0.63
C TRP A 213 7.17 -1.33 -1.65
N TYR A 214 7.40 -2.02 -2.77
CA TYR A 214 6.41 -2.20 -3.81
C TYR A 214 5.87 -3.63 -3.83
N GLU A 215 4.55 -3.76 -4.00
CA GLU A 215 3.89 -5.05 -4.24
C GLU A 215 3.02 -4.97 -5.51
N ASP A 216 3.34 -5.79 -6.51
CA ASP A 216 2.57 -5.87 -7.75
C ASP A 216 1.26 -6.64 -7.53
N ALA A 217 0.23 -5.91 -7.13
CA ALA A 217 -1.11 -6.43 -6.96
C ALA A 217 -2.14 -5.51 -7.64
N ALA A 218 -3.23 -6.12 -8.12
CA ALA A 218 -4.36 -5.37 -8.63
C ALA A 218 -5.00 -4.48 -7.55
N ASP A 219 -4.97 -4.92 -6.29
CA ASP A 219 -5.50 -4.22 -5.12
C ASP A 219 -4.33 -3.85 -4.20
N SER A 220 -4.01 -2.56 -4.13
CA SER A 220 -2.87 -2.03 -3.37
C SER A 220 -3.01 -2.26 -1.86
N PHE A 221 -4.23 -2.23 -1.32
CA PHE A 221 -4.44 -2.43 0.11
C PHE A 221 -4.32 -3.90 0.50
N LEU A 222 -4.80 -4.81 -0.35
CA LEU A 222 -4.55 -6.24 -0.16
C LEU A 222 -3.04 -6.54 -0.22
N ALA A 223 -2.32 -5.92 -1.15
CA ALA A 223 -0.87 -6.02 -1.24
C ALA A 223 -0.20 -5.59 0.07
N TRP A 224 -0.55 -4.40 0.59
CA TRP A 224 -0.04 -3.89 1.86
C TRP A 224 -0.32 -4.84 3.03
N ILE A 225 -1.56 -5.34 3.15
CA ILE A 225 -1.96 -6.30 4.19
C ILE A 225 -1.05 -7.53 4.18
N GLN A 226 -0.87 -8.12 2.99
CA GLN A 226 -0.08 -9.35 2.84
C GLN A 226 1.40 -9.12 3.08
N ALA A 227 1.93 -7.97 2.65
CA ALA A 227 3.31 -7.55 2.87
C ALA A 227 3.62 -7.39 4.36
N VAL A 228 2.82 -6.61 5.08
CA VAL A 228 2.98 -6.39 6.52
C VAL A 228 2.83 -7.69 7.30
N ALA A 229 1.80 -8.49 6.99
CA ALA A 229 1.59 -9.76 7.67
C ALA A 229 2.74 -10.76 7.45
N ALA A 230 3.39 -10.71 6.29
CA ALA A 230 4.55 -11.54 5.98
C ALA A 230 5.87 -11.01 6.57
N SER A 231 5.90 -9.80 7.13
CA SER A 231 7.11 -9.19 7.68
C SER A 231 7.38 -9.65 9.10
N ASP A 232 8.60 -10.15 9.34
CA ASP A 232 9.08 -10.46 10.69
C ASP A 232 9.58 -9.21 11.44
N ALA A 233 10.08 -8.22 10.68
CA ALA A 233 10.64 -6.98 11.19
C ALA A 233 10.16 -5.80 10.32
N PRO A 234 8.90 -5.36 10.47
CA PRO A 234 8.38 -4.23 9.72
C PRO A 234 9.18 -2.96 10.06
N PRO A 235 9.44 -2.07 9.08
CA PRO A 235 10.06 -0.78 9.35
C PRO A 235 9.26 0.03 10.39
N LEU A 236 9.96 0.81 11.22
CA LEU A 236 9.37 1.50 12.37
C LEU A 236 8.45 2.66 11.97
N VAL A 237 8.67 3.24 10.80
CA VAL A 237 7.84 4.30 10.22
C VAL A 237 7.45 3.88 8.81
N ASN A 238 6.15 3.85 8.50
CA ASN A 238 5.63 3.52 7.18
C ASN A 238 4.84 4.71 6.64
N SER A 239 5.20 5.21 5.47
CA SER A 239 4.47 6.25 4.75
C SER A 239 3.67 5.62 3.61
N ILE A 240 2.41 6.03 3.47
CA ILE A 240 1.50 5.59 2.41
C ILE A 240 0.88 6.82 1.76
N SER A 241 1.21 7.07 0.49
CA SER A 241 0.69 8.24 -0.25
C SER A 241 -0.52 7.91 -1.14
N TYR A 242 -1.05 6.69 -1.03
CA TYR A 242 -2.17 6.20 -1.83
C TYR A 242 -3.46 6.12 -1.02
N GLY A 243 -4.57 6.47 -1.67
CA GLY A 243 -5.89 6.40 -1.05
C GLY A 243 -7.02 6.16 -2.05
N ALA A 244 -8.12 5.61 -1.54
CA ALA A 244 -9.37 5.38 -2.27
C ALA A 244 -10.54 5.96 -1.49
N ILE A 245 -11.70 6.10 -2.15
CA ILE A 245 -12.90 6.51 -1.42
C ILE A 245 -13.34 5.35 -0.52
N GLU A 246 -13.46 5.61 0.78
CA GLU A 246 -13.78 4.59 1.79
C GLU A 246 -15.06 3.81 1.48
N ASN A 247 -16.10 4.49 0.97
CA ASN A 247 -17.38 3.84 0.65
C ASN A 247 -17.34 2.94 -0.61
N GLU A 248 -16.29 3.06 -1.42
CA GLU A 248 -16.04 2.19 -2.58
C GLU A 248 -15.16 1.00 -2.20
N LEU A 249 -14.57 1.00 -1.00
CA LEU A 249 -13.69 -0.05 -0.53
C LEU A 249 -14.49 -1.24 0.05
N PRO A 250 -14.16 -2.49 -0.33
CA PRO A 250 -14.79 -3.65 0.29
C PRO A 250 -14.48 -3.72 1.79
N ALA A 251 -15.53 -3.90 2.61
CA ALA A 251 -15.40 -3.94 4.07
C ALA A 251 -14.39 -5.00 4.56
N SER A 252 -14.26 -6.13 3.86
CA SER A 252 -13.26 -7.15 4.19
C SER A 252 -11.83 -6.66 4.04
N ILE A 253 -11.55 -5.79 3.06
CA ILE A 253 -10.23 -5.18 2.85
C ILE A 253 -9.97 -4.15 3.96
N ALA A 254 -10.93 -3.26 4.22
CA ALA A 254 -10.82 -2.25 5.28
C ALA A 254 -10.57 -2.89 6.66
N ASN A 255 -11.32 -3.94 6.99
CA ASN A 255 -11.18 -4.65 8.27
C ASN A 255 -9.83 -5.37 8.40
N ALA A 256 -9.34 -6.00 7.32
CA ALA A 256 -8.04 -6.66 7.34
C ALA A 256 -6.89 -5.64 7.43
N PHE A 257 -6.97 -4.52 6.68
CA PHE A 257 -6.03 -3.42 6.81
C PHE A 257 -5.99 -2.89 8.24
N ASN A 258 -7.15 -2.59 8.83
CA ASN A 258 -7.24 -2.12 10.21
C ASN A 258 -6.66 -3.13 11.21
N THR A 259 -6.84 -4.42 10.96
CA THR A 259 -6.27 -5.48 11.80
C THR A 259 -4.74 -5.50 11.74
N GLU A 260 -4.15 -5.41 10.55
CA GLU A 260 -2.69 -5.33 10.42
C GLU A 260 -2.15 -3.99 10.95
N ALA A 261 -2.86 -2.87 10.77
CA ALA A 261 -2.50 -1.58 11.34
C ALA A 261 -2.53 -1.61 12.88
N MET A 262 -3.54 -2.24 13.50
CA MET A 262 -3.56 -2.50 14.95
C MET A 262 -2.36 -3.33 15.40
N LYS A 263 -2.03 -4.41 14.67
CA LYS A 263 -0.87 -5.26 14.96
C LYS A 263 0.43 -4.46 14.89
N LEU A 264 0.58 -3.55 13.94
CA LEU A 264 1.73 -2.64 13.85
C LEU A 264 1.74 -1.62 15.00
N GLY A 265 0.60 -1.04 15.34
CA GLY A 265 0.48 -0.06 16.44
C GLY A 265 0.90 -0.63 17.80
N VAL A 266 0.51 -1.87 18.13
CA VAL A 266 0.97 -2.52 19.38
C VAL A 266 2.45 -2.91 19.33
N GLN A 267 3.06 -2.98 18.13
CA GLN A 267 4.51 -3.15 17.94
C GLN A 267 5.29 -1.83 18.03
N GLY A 268 4.61 -0.70 18.18
CA GLY A 268 5.23 0.62 18.21
C GLY A 268 5.66 1.13 16.84
N VAL A 269 5.07 0.59 15.78
CA VAL A 269 5.27 1.06 14.41
C VAL A 269 4.30 2.21 14.13
N SER A 270 4.82 3.28 13.54
CA SER A 270 4.02 4.42 13.06
C SER A 270 3.63 4.19 11.60
N ILE A 271 2.37 4.44 11.28
CA ILE A 271 1.84 4.46 9.91
C ILE A 271 1.38 5.89 9.67
N LEU A 272 1.83 6.50 8.59
CA LEU A 272 1.42 7.84 8.18
C LEU A 272 0.80 7.73 6.79
N VAL A 273 -0.40 8.28 6.63
CA VAL A 273 -1.15 8.20 5.38
C VAL A 273 -1.51 9.60 4.90
N SER A 274 -1.33 9.86 3.61
CA SER A 274 -1.79 11.12 3.01
C SER A 274 -3.32 11.23 3.11
N SER A 275 -3.84 12.41 3.47
CA SER A 275 -5.29 12.62 3.62
C SER A 275 -6.04 12.72 2.28
N GLY A 276 -5.31 12.79 1.16
CA GLY A 276 -5.81 13.02 -0.18
C GLY A 276 -5.70 14.47 -0.67
N ASP A 277 -5.65 14.64 -1.99
CA ASP A 277 -5.32 15.91 -2.67
C ASP A 277 -6.55 16.72 -3.13
N ASP A 278 -7.75 16.17 -2.98
CA ASP A 278 -8.96 16.64 -3.67
C ASP A 278 -10.04 17.20 -2.72
N GLY A 279 -9.67 17.46 -1.47
CA GLY A 279 -10.58 17.96 -0.43
C GLY A 279 -11.74 17.00 -0.14
N VAL A 280 -12.85 17.54 0.36
CA VAL A 280 -13.97 16.74 0.92
C VAL A 280 -14.65 15.83 -0.09
N ALA A 281 -14.63 16.17 -1.39
CA ALA A 281 -15.28 15.39 -2.43
C ALA A 281 -14.40 14.23 -2.95
N ASN A 282 -13.14 14.14 -2.49
CA ASN A 282 -12.14 13.19 -2.98
C ASN A 282 -11.95 13.31 -4.51
N PHE A 283 -11.35 12.33 -5.17
CA PHE A 283 -11.02 12.39 -6.59
C PHE A 283 -12.22 12.60 -7.54
N GLN A 284 -13.47 12.54 -7.03
CA GLN A 284 -14.66 12.97 -7.77
C GLN A 284 -14.64 14.46 -8.12
N ALA A 285 -13.91 15.29 -7.35
CA ALA A 285 -13.70 16.70 -7.64
C ALA A 285 -12.92 16.93 -8.95
N ARG A 286 -12.07 15.95 -9.34
CA ARG A 286 -11.24 16.04 -10.56
C ARG A 286 -12.08 16.02 -11.84
N THR A 287 -13.20 15.29 -11.84
CA THR A 287 -14.09 15.18 -13.01
C THR A 287 -15.26 16.15 -12.96
N ASN A 288 -15.71 16.53 -11.76
CA ASN A 288 -16.76 17.52 -11.58
C ASN A 288 -16.45 18.41 -10.36
N PRO A 289 -15.99 19.65 -10.55
CA PRO A 289 -15.67 20.55 -9.43
C PRO A 289 -16.90 20.98 -8.62
N LYS A 290 -18.12 20.69 -9.10
CA LYS A 290 -19.38 20.92 -8.39
C LYS A 290 -19.89 19.67 -7.66
N LYS A 291 -19.14 18.56 -7.65
CA LYS A 291 -19.50 17.38 -6.85
C LYS A 291 -19.55 17.80 -5.37
N CYS A 292 -20.72 17.64 -4.78
CA CYS A 292 -20.93 17.81 -3.34
C CYS A 292 -20.87 16.45 -2.64
N GLY A 293 -20.45 16.45 -1.38
CA GLY A 293 -20.39 15.26 -0.53
C GLY A 293 -19.10 15.18 0.27
N TYR A 294 -19.16 14.50 1.41
CA TYR A 294 -17.98 14.13 2.20
C TYR A 294 -17.64 12.68 1.89
N ASN A 295 -16.53 12.49 1.16
CA ASN A 295 -16.02 11.20 0.71
C ASN A 295 -14.66 10.96 1.36
N PRO A 296 -14.61 10.44 2.59
CA PRO A 296 -13.34 10.19 3.29
C PRO A 296 -12.43 9.25 2.47
N SER A 297 -11.13 9.48 2.59
CA SER A 297 -10.10 8.68 1.92
C SER A 297 -9.63 7.57 2.85
N PHE A 298 -9.67 6.33 2.40
CA PHE A 298 -9.03 5.18 3.07
C PHE A 298 -7.66 4.95 2.43
N PRO A 299 -6.57 4.70 3.18
CA PRO A 299 -6.53 4.33 4.60
C PRO A 299 -6.49 5.49 5.59
N ALA A 300 -6.49 6.75 5.15
CA ALA A 300 -6.43 7.91 6.06
C ALA A 300 -7.62 8.00 7.05
N SER A 301 -8.75 7.37 6.75
CA SER A 301 -9.89 7.25 7.66
C SER A 301 -9.76 6.13 8.69
N SER A 302 -8.74 5.26 8.57
CA SER A 302 -8.46 4.23 9.58
C SER A 302 -8.13 4.90 10.92
N PRO A 303 -8.69 4.46 12.05
CA PRO A 303 -8.35 5.02 13.35
C PRO A 303 -6.98 4.56 13.88
N TYR A 304 -6.24 3.77 13.09
CA TYR A 304 -4.97 3.15 13.46
C TYR A 304 -3.79 3.63 12.62
N VAL A 305 -3.98 4.75 11.90
CA VAL A 305 -2.94 5.48 11.15
C VAL A 305 -2.89 6.94 11.57
#